data_AF-A0A7J6A0W5-F1
#
_entry.id   AF-A0A7J6A0W5-F1
#
_cell.length_a   1.000
_cell.length_b   1.000
_cell.length_c   1.000
_cell.angle_alpha   90.00
_cell.angle_beta   90.00
_cell.angle_gamma   90.00
#
_symmetry.space_group_name_H-M   'P 1'
#
loop_
_entity.id
_entity.type
_entity.pdbx_description
1 polymer ?
#
loop_
_entity_poly.entity_id
_entity_poly.type
_entity_poly.pdbx_seq_one_letter_code
_entity_poly.pdbx_strand_id
1 'polypeptide(L)'
;MARLLVRLSSVLYNGASTQSILSKSRSVLNRPLSTTTDLLSLTRYDECMDWKKKLTPEQYVVTREKGTEVPFSGIYLNYNDVGMYHCVCCDTPLFSSESKYDSGTGWPSFFEAHGTWERDESHANIIRRPDNSLGSPGTEVICKQCDGHLGHVFDDGPDPTGQRFCINSAALNFKPRET
;
A
#
# COMPACT_ATOMS: atom_id res chain seq x y z
N MET A 1 -0.91 12.38 90.41
CA MET A 1 0.10 11.34 90.16
C MET A 1 0.12 11.00 88.67
N ALA A 2 1.31 10.99 88.06
CA ALA A 2 1.68 10.54 86.69
C ALA A 2 1.07 11.30 85.48
N ARG A 3 1.75 12.27 84.87
CA ARG A 3 2.91 12.25 83.93
C ARG A 3 2.53 12.06 82.44
N LEU A 4 2.38 13.22 81.78
CA LEU A 4 2.92 13.66 80.47
C LEU A 4 3.62 12.59 79.59
N LEU A 5 3.30 12.56 78.29
CA LEU A 5 4.21 12.95 77.19
C LEU A 5 3.58 12.73 75.80
N VAL A 6 3.46 13.83 75.05
CA VAL A 6 3.20 13.90 73.61
C VAL A 6 4.46 13.51 72.84
N ARG A 7 4.33 12.75 71.74
CA ARG A 7 5.39 12.61 70.73
C ARG A 7 4.91 13.04 69.34
N LEU A 8 5.43 14.20 68.94
CA LEU A 8 5.58 14.69 67.57
C LEU A 8 6.81 14.05 66.92
N SER A 9 6.74 13.69 65.64
CA SER A 9 7.89 13.51 64.73
C SER A 9 7.34 13.57 63.29
N SER A 10 7.26 14.74 62.66
CA SER A 10 8.28 15.40 61.82
C SER A 10 8.48 14.76 60.45
N VAL A 11 7.83 15.37 59.46
CA VAL A 11 8.17 15.32 58.03
C VAL A 11 9.58 15.86 57.82
N LEU A 12 10.39 15.19 57.01
CA LEU A 12 11.59 15.77 56.42
C LEU A 12 11.67 15.45 54.92
N TYR A 13 11.87 16.53 54.17
CA TYR A 13 12.15 16.64 52.75
C TYR A 13 13.67 16.75 52.52
N ASN A 14 14.07 16.77 51.24
CA ASN A 14 15.42 16.99 50.65
C ASN A 14 16.02 15.68 50.09
N GLY A 15 16.66 15.62 48.93
CA GLY A 15 17.13 16.61 47.96
C GLY A 15 18.08 15.88 46.98
N ALA A 16 18.28 16.42 45.78
CA ALA A 16 18.97 15.81 44.64
C ALA A 16 20.51 15.68 44.78
N SER A 17 21.15 14.76 44.04
CA SER A 17 22.16 15.01 42.97
C SER A 17 23.12 13.84 42.67
N THR A 18 23.12 13.40 41.40
CA THR A 18 24.23 13.02 40.46
C THR A 18 25.35 11.98 40.75
N GLN A 19 25.64 11.23 39.66
CA GLN A 19 26.84 10.44 39.25
C GLN A 19 26.96 9.01 39.81
N SER A 20 27.36 7.96 39.07
CA SER A 20 28.21 7.85 37.88
C SER A 20 27.95 6.54 37.10
N ILE A 21 28.44 6.54 35.86
CA ILE A 21 28.41 5.46 34.85
C ILE A 21 29.35 4.32 35.26
N LEU A 22 28.89 3.06 35.22
CA LEU A 22 29.78 1.91 35.01
C LEU A 22 29.15 0.87 34.08
N SER A 23 29.79 0.73 32.92
CA SER A 23 29.45 -0.15 31.81
C SER A 23 29.66 -1.62 32.17
N LYS A 24 28.61 -2.44 32.08
CA LYS A 24 28.76 -3.89 32.05
C LYS A 24 28.87 -4.34 30.60
N SER A 25 30.12 -4.52 30.16
CA SER A 25 30.50 -5.14 28.89
C SER A 25 29.83 -6.50 28.76
N ARG A 26 28.85 -6.61 27.85
CA ARG A 26 28.34 -7.89 27.35
C ARG A 26 29.19 -8.25 26.15
N SER A 27 29.91 -9.35 26.27
CA SER A 27 30.63 -10.00 25.17
C SER A 27 29.69 -10.21 23.98
N VAL A 28 29.90 -9.43 22.92
CA VAL A 28 29.27 -9.63 21.62
C VAL A 28 29.89 -10.89 21.03
N LEU A 29 29.14 -12.00 21.09
CA LEU A 29 29.44 -13.13 20.23
C LEU A 29 29.17 -12.66 18.80
N ASN A 30 30.24 -12.44 18.04
CA ASN A 30 30.18 -12.13 16.62
C ASN A 30 29.51 -13.30 15.89
N ARG A 31 28.19 -13.21 15.72
CA ARG A 31 27.47 -14.04 14.77
C ARG A 31 27.75 -13.44 13.39
N PRO A 32 28.36 -14.18 12.46
CA PRO A 32 28.58 -13.66 11.12
C PRO A 32 27.22 -13.27 10.55
N LEU A 33 27.14 -12.04 10.05
CA LEU A 33 25.98 -11.51 9.35
C LEU A 33 25.76 -12.41 8.14
N SER A 34 24.85 -13.38 8.29
CA SER A 34 24.35 -14.17 7.18
C SER A 34 23.64 -13.18 6.28
N THR A 35 24.29 -12.84 5.18
CA THR A 35 23.70 -12.14 4.06
C THR A 35 22.57 -13.01 3.55
N THR A 36 21.36 -12.76 4.06
CA THR A 36 20.14 -13.30 3.48
C THR A 36 19.94 -12.59 2.16
N THR A 37 20.55 -13.15 1.12
CA THR A 37 20.24 -12.93 -0.29
C THR A 37 18.86 -13.52 -0.60
N ASP A 38 17.84 -13.14 0.18
CA ASP A 38 16.52 -13.79 0.11
C ASP A 38 15.39 -12.87 0.60
N LEU A 39 15.39 -11.63 0.12
CA LEU A 39 14.15 -10.88 -0.08
C LEU A 39 13.77 -11.04 -1.56
N LEU A 40 13.59 -12.28 -2.00
CA LEU A 40 12.91 -12.58 -3.24
C LEU A 40 11.52 -11.94 -3.17
N SER A 41 11.18 -11.19 -4.22
CA SER A 41 9.88 -10.54 -4.41
C SER A 41 8.76 -11.49 -3.98
N LEU A 42 7.84 -11.03 -3.10
CA LEU A 42 6.71 -11.81 -2.57
C LEU A 42 5.64 -12.15 -3.64
N THR A 43 6.04 -12.17 -4.89
CA THR A 43 5.20 -12.11 -6.07
C THR A 43 5.93 -12.90 -7.14
N ARG A 44 5.16 -13.68 -7.89
CA ARG A 44 5.61 -14.57 -8.95
C ARG A 44 6.15 -13.79 -10.16
N TYR A 45 7.21 -13.01 -9.95
CA TYR A 45 7.94 -12.37 -11.02
C TYR A 45 8.69 -13.46 -11.78
N ASP A 46 8.07 -13.96 -12.84
CA ASP A 46 8.74 -14.86 -13.77
C ASP A 46 9.73 -14.00 -14.58
N GLU A 47 11.00 -13.99 -14.16
CA GLU A 47 12.10 -13.26 -14.80
C GLU A 47 12.24 -13.61 -16.30
N CYS A 48 11.60 -14.67 -16.78
CA CYS A 48 11.63 -15.11 -18.17
C CYS A 48 10.67 -14.33 -19.11
N MET A 49 9.73 -13.52 -18.59
CA MET A 49 8.77 -12.82 -19.44
C MET A 49 9.29 -11.50 -20.02
N ASP A 50 9.40 -11.44 -21.35
CA ASP A 50 9.69 -10.21 -22.09
C ASP A 50 8.42 -9.34 -22.25
N TRP A 51 8.16 -8.49 -21.25
CA TRP A 51 7.02 -7.58 -21.23
C TRP A 51 7.04 -6.57 -22.37
N LYS A 52 8.21 -6.20 -22.91
CA LYS A 52 8.32 -5.26 -24.04
C LYS A 52 7.73 -5.82 -25.33
N LYS A 53 7.66 -7.15 -25.47
CA LYS A 53 7.01 -7.81 -26.61
C LYS A 53 5.51 -8.02 -26.44
N LYS A 54 5.03 -8.12 -25.20
CA LYS A 54 3.62 -8.40 -24.89
C LYS A 54 2.77 -7.14 -24.75
N LEU A 55 3.37 -6.05 -24.27
CA LEU A 55 2.69 -4.81 -23.95
C LEU A 55 2.95 -3.77 -25.03
N THR A 56 2.01 -2.83 -25.20
CA THR A 56 2.30 -1.62 -25.95
C THR A 56 3.35 -0.78 -25.21
N PRO A 57 4.05 0.15 -25.89
CA PRO A 57 5.02 1.02 -25.23
C PRO A 57 4.44 1.77 -24.02
N GLU A 58 3.23 2.29 -24.14
CA GLU A 58 2.53 3.00 -23.05
C GLU A 58 2.21 2.07 -21.88
N GLN A 59 1.64 0.89 -22.15
CA GLN A 59 1.36 -0.12 -21.13
C GLN A 59 2.63 -0.53 -20.39
N TYR A 60 3.75 -0.68 -21.10
CA TYR A 60 5.04 -1.00 -20.49
C TYR A 60 5.52 0.12 -19.58
N VAL A 61 5.51 1.38 -20.05
CA VAL A 61 5.93 2.53 -19.24
C VAL A 61 5.09 2.64 -17.98
N VAL A 62 3.76 2.54 -18.09
CA VAL A 62 2.85 2.59 -16.95
C VAL A 62 3.11 1.44 -15.98
N THR A 63 3.06 0.20 -16.46
CA THR A 63 3.05 -0.98 -15.57
C THR A 63 4.43 -1.41 -15.07
N ARG A 64 5.52 -1.09 -15.78
CA ARG A 64 6.88 -1.55 -15.45
C ARG A 64 7.81 -0.42 -15.04
N GLU A 65 7.63 0.77 -15.61
CA GLU A 65 8.44 1.95 -15.27
C GLU A 65 7.71 2.89 -14.29
N LYS A 66 6.54 2.47 -13.79
CA LYS A 66 5.68 3.24 -12.87
C LYS A 66 5.29 4.61 -13.42
N GLY A 67 5.12 4.68 -14.75
CA GLY A 67 4.60 5.87 -15.41
C GLY A 67 3.12 6.10 -15.09
N THR A 68 2.66 7.31 -15.36
CA THR A 68 1.25 7.68 -15.25
C THR A 68 0.76 8.15 -16.61
N GLU A 69 -0.36 7.62 -17.08
CA GLU A 69 -0.97 8.06 -18.34
C GLU A 69 -1.42 9.52 -18.23
N VAL A 70 -1.52 10.23 -19.35
CA VAL A 70 -1.96 11.63 -19.36
C VAL A 70 -3.40 11.70 -18.85
N PRO A 71 -3.76 12.65 -17.96
CA PRO A 71 -5.14 12.78 -17.50
C PRO A 71 -6.11 12.96 -18.66
N PHE A 72 -7.30 12.38 -18.56
CA PHE A 72 -8.38 12.42 -19.54
C PHE A 72 -8.10 11.70 -20.88
N SER A 73 -6.97 11.01 -21.02
CA SER A 73 -6.60 10.30 -22.26
C SER A 73 -7.00 8.82 -22.27
N GLY A 74 -7.23 8.23 -21.09
CA GLY A 74 -7.44 6.80 -20.93
C GLY A 74 -8.75 6.28 -21.51
N ILE A 75 -8.68 5.15 -22.22
CA ILE A 75 -9.83 4.52 -22.89
C ILE A 75 -10.95 4.10 -21.93
N TYR A 76 -10.62 3.80 -20.67
CA TYR A 76 -11.58 3.31 -19.67
C TYR A 76 -12.14 4.39 -18.77
N LEU A 77 -11.76 5.65 -18.97
CA LEU A 77 -12.24 6.76 -18.15
C LEU A 77 -13.78 6.87 -18.20
N ASN A 78 -14.34 7.02 -19.39
CA ASN A 78 -15.79 7.18 -19.61
C ASN A 78 -16.48 5.86 -20.02
N TYR A 79 -15.86 4.73 -19.68
CA TYR A 79 -16.36 3.41 -20.04
C TYR A 79 -17.19 2.83 -18.88
N ASN A 80 -18.45 2.51 -19.14
CA ASN A 80 -19.44 2.16 -18.09
C ASN A 80 -20.16 0.83 -18.37
N ASP A 81 -19.64 -0.01 -19.28
CA ASP A 81 -20.22 -1.32 -19.52
C ASP A 81 -20.04 -2.23 -18.30
N VAL A 82 -20.99 -3.15 -18.13
CA VAL A 82 -20.97 -4.08 -17.00
C VAL A 82 -20.00 -5.22 -17.27
N GLY A 83 -19.04 -5.40 -16.37
CA GLY A 83 -17.99 -6.41 -16.49
C GLY A 83 -16.89 -6.24 -15.44
N MET A 84 -15.73 -6.80 -15.76
CA MET A 84 -14.57 -6.84 -14.88
C MET A 84 -13.35 -6.21 -15.55
N TYR A 85 -12.57 -5.46 -14.77
CA TYR A 85 -11.27 -4.93 -15.15
C TYR A 85 -10.17 -5.87 -14.65
N HIS A 86 -9.37 -6.34 -15.58
CA HIS A 86 -8.27 -7.27 -15.39
C HIS A 86 -6.93 -6.55 -15.55
N CYS A 87 -5.88 -7.09 -14.93
CA CYS A 87 -4.52 -6.62 -15.14
C CYS A 87 -4.10 -6.84 -16.60
N VAL A 88 -3.63 -5.80 -17.30
CA VAL A 88 -3.17 -5.93 -18.69
C VAL A 88 -1.98 -6.91 -18.84
N CYS A 89 -1.18 -7.08 -17.79
CA CYS A 89 0.01 -7.94 -17.81
C CYS A 89 -0.33 -9.42 -17.63
N CYS A 90 -1.12 -9.75 -16.61
CA CYS A 90 -1.33 -11.15 -16.19
C CYS A 90 -2.80 -11.59 -16.19
N ASP A 91 -3.70 -10.75 -16.68
CA ASP A 91 -5.12 -11.03 -16.87
C ASP A 91 -5.89 -11.42 -15.58
N THR A 92 -5.31 -11.12 -14.42
CA THR A 92 -5.94 -11.35 -13.11
C THR A 92 -7.03 -10.30 -12.87
N PRO A 93 -8.22 -10.65 -12.33
CA PRO A 93 -9.27 -9.69 -12.03
C PRO A 93 -8.85 -8.73 -10.91
N LEU A 94 -9.04 -7.43 -11.13
CA LEU A 94 -8.62 -6.36 -10.23
C LEU A 94 -9.79 -5.52 -9.71
N PHE A 95 -10.70 -5.08 -10.57
CA PHE A 95 -11.80 -4.18 -10.20
C PHE A 95 -13.10 -4.58 -10.90
N SER A 96 -14.23 -4.38 -10.22
CA SER A 96 -15.56 -4.56 -10.82
C SER A 96 -16.03 -3.25 -11.44
N SER A 97 -16.78 -3.34 -12.54
CA SER A 97 -17.54 -2.19 -13.05
C SER A 97 -18.51 -1.61 -12.02
N GLU A 98 -19.03 -2.43 -11.10
CA GLU A 98 -19.93 -2.00 -10.03
C GLU A 98 -19.24 -1.08 -9.01
N SER A 99 -17.91 -1.20 -8.87
CA SER A 99 -17.14 -0.32 -8.00
C SER A 99 -16.63 0.95 -8.69
N LYS A 100 -16.84 1.08 -10.00
CA LYS A 100 -16.38 2.23 -10.80
C LYS A 100 -17.29 3.43 -10.61
N TYR A 101 -16.70 4.61 -10.52
CA TYR A 101 -17.44 5.87 -10.48
C TYR A 101 -16.64 7.00 -11.15
N ASP A 102 -17.32 8.11 -11.44
CA ASP A 102 -16.68 9.33 -11.96
C ASP A 102 -16.17 10.19 -10.80
N SER A 103 -14.85 10.30 -10.68
CA SER A 103 -14.18 11.14 -9.68
C SER A 103 -13.80 12.52 -10.20
N GLY A 104 -13.90 12.76 -11.52
CA GLY A 104 -13.42 13.97 -12.16
C GLY A 104 -11.90 14.16 -12.18
N THR A 105 -11.10 13.16 -11.77
CA THR A 105 -9.63 13.32 -11.66
C THR A 105 -8.88 13.10 -12.97
N GLY A 106 -9.54 12.52 -13.98
CA GLY A 106 -8.94 12.24 -15.29
C GLY A 106 -8.48 10.80 -15.50
N TRP A 107 -8.64 9.92 -14.50
CA TRP A 107 -8.34 8.49 -14.61
C TRP A 107 -9.52 7.64 -14.09
N PRO A 108 -9.72 6.41 -14.59
CA PRO A 108 -10.77 5.55 -14.07
C PRO A 108 -10.59 5.32 -12.57
N SER A 109 -11.68 5.51 -11.84
CA SER A 109 -11.69 5.50 -10.39
C SER A 109 -12.64 4.44 -9.85
N PHE A 110 -12.20 3.73 -8.83
CA PHE A 110 -12.97 2.67 -8.16
C PHE A 110 -12.98 2.92 -6.67
N PHE A 111 -14.07 2.59 -5.98
CA PHE A 111 -14.13 2.74 -4.52
C PHE A 111 -13.60 1.52 -3.76
N GLU A 112 -13.50 0.36 -4.42
CA GLU A 112 -12.94 -0.87 -3.86
C GLU A 112 -12.31 -1.77 -4.92
N ALA A 113 -11.32 -2.55 -4.50
CA ALA A 113 -10.74 -3.63 -5.29
C ALA A 113 -11.63 -4.88 -5.27
N HIS A 114 -11.58 -5.67 -6.35
CA HIS A 114 -12.29 -6.93 -6.43
C HIS A 114 -11.74 -7.95 -5.43
N GLY A 115 -12.64 -8.63 -4.72
CA GLY A 115 -12.29 -9.58 -3.66
C GLY A 115 -12.14 -8.94 -2.28
N THR A 116 -12.33 -7.63 -2.15
CA THR A 116 -12.42 -6.98 -0.85
C THR A 116 -13.73 -7.36 -0.15
N TRP A 117 -13.65 -7.68 1.15
CA TRP A 117 -14.83 -7.89 1.99
C TRP A 117 -14.79 -6.91 3.16
N GLU A 118 -15.77 -5.99 3.22
CA GLU A 118 -15.82 -4.84 4.13
C GLU A 118 -14.60 -3.92 3.99
N ARG A 119 -13.49 -4.28 4.63
CA ARG A 119 -12.17 -3.60 4.56
C ARG A 119 -11.01 -4.58 4.48
N ASP A 120 -11.28 -5.88 4.40
CA ASP A 120 -10.26 -6.90 4.25
C ASP A 120 -9.94 -7.11 2.78
N GLU A 121 -8.68 -6.81 2.41
CA GLU A 121 -8.13 -6.97 1.06
C GLU A 121 -7.30 -8.25 0.92
N SER A 122 -7.34 -9.17 1.90
CA SER A 122 -6.57 -10.42 1.89
C SER A 122 -6.82 -11.25 0.62
N HIS A 123 -8.05 -11.23 0.11
CA HIS A 123 -8.50 -11.90 -1.11
C HIS A 123 -8.39 -11.05 -2.38
N ALA A 124 -8.06 -9.76 -2.25
CA ALA A 124 -7.86 -8.90 -3.41
C ALA A 124 -6.54 -9.23 -4.14
N ASN A 125 -6.52 -8.97 -5.44
CA ASN A 125 -5.34 -9.15 -6.29
C ASN A 125 -4.47 -7.90 -6.41
N ILE A 126 -4.55 -7.02 -5.42
CA ILE A 126 -3.74 -5.80 -5.31
C ILE A 126 -2.79 -5.87 -4.11
N ILE A 127 -1.71 -5.10 -4.17
CA ILE A 127 -0.85 -4.80 -3.02
C ILE A 127 -0.69 -3.28 -2.93
N ARG A 128 -0.79 -2.76 -1.72
CA ARG A 128 -0.51 -1.37 -1.38
C ARG A 128 0.96 -1.21 -1.02
N ARG A 129 1.64 -0.23 -1.62
CA ARG A 129 3.03 0.15 -1.28
C ARG A 129 3.09 1.64 -1.00
N PRO A 130 3.76 2.10 0.08
CA PRO A 130 4.01 3.51 0.29
C PRO A 130 4.80 4.10 -0.88
N ASP A 131 4.33 5.21 -1.44
CA ASP A 131 4.99 5.91 -2.52
C ASP A 131 5.22 7.38 -2.14
N ASN A 132 6.50 7.74 -2.05
CA ASN A 132 6.95 9.08 -1.70
C ASN A 132 7.54 9.84 -2.90
N SER A 133 7.39 9.30 -4.12
CA SER A 133 8.05 9.83 -5.32
C SER A 133 7.51 11.19 -5.79
N LEU A 134 6.25 11.52 -5.48
CA LEU A 134 5.56 12.73 -5.98
C LEU A 134 5.29 13.81 -4.93
N GLY A 135 5.99 13.79 -3.79
CA GLY A 135 5.92 14.86 -2.77
C GLY A 135 4.63 14.92 -1.94
N SER A 136 3.61 14.14 -2.30
CA SER A 136 2.45 13.80 -1.46
C SER A 136 2.57 12.33 -1.05
N PRO A 137 2.21 11.95 0.19
CA PRO A 137 2.12 10.55 0.59
C PRO A 137 1.01 9.87 -0.21
N GLY A 138 1.38 9.23 -1.32
CA GLY A 138 0.51 8.38 -2.09
C GLY A 138 0.70 6.92 -1.65
N THR A 139 -0.37 6.12 -1.68
CA THR A 139 -0.22 4.68 -1.59
C THR A 139 -0.30 4.12 -3.00
N GLU A 140 0.84 3.68 -3.54
CA GLU A 140 0.90 2.97 -4.82
C GLU A 140 0.10 1.67 -4.72
N VAL A 141 -0.65 1.39 -5.78
CA VAL A 141 -1.39 0.14 -5.96
C VAL A 141 -0.72 -0.63 -7.10
N ILE A 142 -0.33 -1.86 -6.82
CA ILE A 142 0.26 -2.78 -7.79
C ILE A 142 -0.52 -4.08 -7.87
N CYS A 143 -0.38 -4.81 -8.97
CA CYS A 143 -0.93 -6.14 -9.11
C CYS A 143 -0.16 -7.14 -8.23
N LYS A 144 -0.88 -7.87 -7.37
CA LYS A 144 -0.35 -8.92 -6.47
C LYS A 144 0.31 -10.09 -7.22
N GLN A 145 -0.12 -10.37 -8.44
CA GLN A 145 0.36 -11.53 -9.20
C GLN A 145 1.63 -11.27 -10.00
N CYS A 146 1.84 -10.04 -10.48
CA CYS A 146 2.90 -9.73 -11.44
C CYS A 146 3.68 -8.44 -11.17
N ASP A 147 3.42 -7.77 -10.04
CA ASP A 147 3.99 -6.46 -9.65
C ASP A 147 3.79 -5.34 -10.67
N GLY A 148 2.82 -5.47 -11.57
CA GLY A 148 2.51 -4.38 -12.51
C GLY A 148 1.99 -3.18 -11.74
N HIS A 149 2.60 -2.02 -11.92
CA HIS A 149 2.06 -0.76 -11.41
C HIS A 149 0.68 -0.50 -12.02
N LEU A 150 -0.29 -0.14 -11.17
CA LEU A 150 -1.67 0.12 -11.58
C LEU A 150 -2.00 1.60 -11.43
N GLY A 151 -1.62 2.21 -10.31
CA GLY A 151 -1.91 3.61 -9.98
C GLY A 151 -1.76 3.83 -8.49
N HIS A 152 -2.68 4.61 -7.90
CA HIS A 152 -2.64 4.96 -6.48
C HIS A 152 -4.01 4.88 -5.82
N VAL A 153 -4.02 4.74 -4.50
CA VAL A 153 -5.22 4.83 -3.68
C VAL A 153 -5.12 6.03 -2.72
N PHE A 154 -6.25 6.73 -2.58
CA PHE A 154 -6.41 7.92 -1.76
C PHE A 154 -7.62 7.78 -0.82
N ASP A 155 -7.62 8.50 0.30
CA ASP A 155 -8.69 8.46 1.32
C ASP A 155 -9.77 9.56 1.10
N ASP A 156 -9.99 9.96 -0.15
CA ASP A 156 -10.96 10.98 -0.58
C ASP A 156 -12.07 10.39 -1.48
N GLY A 157 -12.34 9.09 -1.34
CA GLY A 157 -13.37 8.40 -2.11
C GLY A 157 -14.78 8.50 -1.50
N PRO A 158 -15.79 7.98 -2.21
CA PRO A 158 -17.17 7.95 -1.72
C PRO A 158 -17.37 6.90 -0.61
N ASP A 159 -18.50 7.01 0.09
CA ASP A 159 -19.01 5.93 0.92
C ASP A 159 -19.27 4.66 0.07
N PRO A 160 -19.12 3.44 0.65
CA PRO A 160 -18.90 3.15 2.06
C PRO A 160 -17.43 3.04 2.49
N THR A 161 -16.49 2.96 1.55
CA THR A 161 -15.08 2.70 1.86
C THR A 161 -14.30 3.97 2.18
N GLY A 162 -14.71 5.12 1.64
CA GLY A 162 -13.94 6.36 1.66
C GLY A 162 -12.66 6.29 0.83
N GLN A 163 -12.46 5.22 0.05
CA GLN A 163 -11.25 4.96 -0.71
C GLN A 163 -11.47 5.32 -2.18
N ARG A 164 -10.46 5.90 -2.82
CA ARG A 164 -10.44 6.14 -4.27
C ARG A 164 -9.21 5.48 -4.88
N PHE A 165 -9.43 4.35 -5.52
CA PHE A 165 -8.46 3.70 -6.39
C PHE A 165 -8.43 4.42 -7.73
N CYS A 166 -7.43 5.27 -7.92
CA CYS A 166 -7.17 6.02 -9.14
C CYS A 166 -6.19 5.23 -10.01
N ILE A 167 -6.71 4.57 -11.05
CA ILE A 167 -5.97 3.54 -11.80
C ILE A 167 -5.73 4.00 -13.22
N ASN A 168 -4.58 3.70 -13.79
CA ASN A 168 -4.30 3.96 -15.21
C ASN A 168 -5.14 3.03 -16.09
N SER A 169 -5.81 3.56 -17.10
CA SER A 169 -6.52 2.76 -18.12
C SER A 169 -5.55 1.83 -18.85
N ALA A 170 -4.34 2.30 -19.15
CA ALA A 170 -3.28 1.50 -19.77
C ALA A 170 -2.84 0.29 -18.90
N ALA A 171 -3.12 0.28 -17.60
CA ALA A 171 -2.82 -0.87 -16.74
C ALA A 171 -3.94 -1.94 -16.75
N LEU A 172 -5.07 -1.66 -17.41
CA LEU A 172 -6.28 -2.48 -17.36
C LEU A 172 -6.62 -3.09 -18.72
N ASN A 173 -7.34 -4.22 -18.66
CA ASN A 173 -8.06 -4.81 -19.78
C ASN A 173 -9.49 -5.12 -19.32
N PHE A 174 -10.50 -4.76 -20.10
CA PHE A 174 -11.89 -4.97 -19.69
C PHE A 174 -12.48 -6.25 -20.30
N LYS A 175 -13.23 -7.01 -19.51
CA LYS A 175 -14.02 -8.16 -19.94
C LYS A 175 -15.49 -7.93 -19.62
N PRO A 176 -16.38 -7.82 -20.63
CA PRO A 176 -17.81 -7.66 -20.39
C PRO A 176 -18.39 -8.90 -19.70
N ARG A 177 -19.40 -8.69 -18.86
CA ARG A 177 -20.16 -9.79 -18.24
C ARG A 177 -20.99 -10.47 -19.32
N GLU A 178 -20.80 -11.77 -19.52
CA GLU A 178 -21.67 -12.56 -20.40
C GLU A 178 -23.11 -12.52 -19.85
N THR A 179 -24.05 -12.20 -20.73
CA THR A 179 -25.49 -12.04 -20.45
C THR A 179 -26.30 -13.26 -20.83
#